data_AF-W5MFP5-F1
#
_entry.id   AF-W5MFP5-F1
#
_cell.length_a   1.000
_cell.length_b   1.000
_cell.length_c   1.000
_cell.angle_alpha   90.00
_cell.angle_beta   90.00
_cell.angle_gamma   90.00
#
_symmetry.space_group_name_H-M   'P 1'
#
loop_
_entity.id
_entity.type
_entity.pdbx_description
1 polymer ?
#
loop_
_entity_poly.entity_id
_entity_poly.type
_entity_poly.pdbx_seq_one_letter_code
_entity_poly.pdbx_strand_id
1 'polypeptide(L)'
;GCGNSSVSFDMFSCGYGSITNIDYSAVCIETMAARHADCPGMEWLQMDARNLAFPEGAFDVVLEKGTLDAMMVEEKDPWKVSPHTASLVHQVLKEVMFQRC
;
A
#
# COMPACT_ATOMS: atom_id res chain seq x y z
N GLY A 1 2.10 -0.95 0.34
CA GLY A 1 3.47 -0.69 0.79
C GLY A 1 4.03 0.44 -0.03
N CYS A 2 4.03 1.66 0.51
CA CYS A 2 4.55 2.85 -0.18
C CYS A 2 6.08 2.79 -0.32
N GLY A 3 6.77 2.06 0.55
CA GLY A 3 8.22 2.08 0.63
C GLY A 3 8.75 3.52 0.72
N ASN A 4 9.92 3.74 0.14
CA ASN A 4 10.56 5.05 0.05
C ASN A 4 10.41 5.68 -1.35
N SER A 5 9.42 5.20 -2.11
CA SER A 5 9.14 5.59 -3.49
C SER A 5 8.68 7.05 -3.59
N SER A 6 9.04 7.76 -4.67
CA SER A 6 8.56 9.12 -4.92
C SER A 6 7.11 9.19 -5.40
N VAL A 7 6.53 8.09 -5.89
CA VAL A 7 5.19 8.05 -6.53
C VAL A 7 4.13 8.87 -5.79
N SER A 8 3.98 8.72 -4.47
CA SER A 8 2.96 9.46 -3.72
C SER A 8 3.27 10.95 -3.61
N PHE A 9 4.55 11.32 -3.53
CA PHE A 9 4.97 12.72 -3.57
C PHE A 9 4.82 13.33 -4.97
N ASP A 10 5.08 12.56 -6.02
CA ASP A 10 4.87 12.98 -7.41
C ASP A 10 3.36 13.22 -7.66
N MET A 11 2.48 12.38 -7.11
CA MET A 11 1.04 12.63 -7.09
C MET A 11 0.70 13.90 -6.31
N PHE A 12 1.23 14.09 -5.10
CA PHE A 12 1.01 15.31 -4.34
C PHE A 12 1.41 16.57 -5.14
N SER A 13 2.56 16.52 -5.81
CA SER A 13 3.08 17.60 -6.67
C SER A 13 2.18 17.88 -7.89
N CYS A 14 1.43 16.88 -8.35
CA CYS A 14 0.41 17.01 -9.40
C CYS A 14 -0.94 17.53 -8.89
N GLY A 15 -1.08 17.82 -7.59
CA GLY A 15 -2.27 18.42 -6.98
C GLY A 15 -3.20 17.45 -6.26
N TYR A 16 -2.81 16.17 -6.08
CA TYR A 16 -3.57 15.23 -5.26
C TYR A 16 -3.33 15.51 -3.77
N GLY A 17 -4.30 16.15 -3.11
CA GLY A 17 -4.14 16.69 -1.75
C GLY A 17 -4.57 15.79 -0.59
N SER A 18 -5.04 14.57 -0.85
CA SER A 18 -5.47 13.61 0.19
C SER A 18 -4.88 12.24 -0.13
N ILE A 19 -3.69 11.97 0.42
CA ILE A 19 -2.93 10.75 0.15
C ILE A 19 -2.51 10.11 1.48
N THR A 20 -3.02 8.92 1.74
CA THR A 20 -2.58 8.10 2.88
C THR A 20 -1.60 7.04 2.39
N ASN A 21 -0.39 7.07 2.93
CA ASN A 21 0.69 6.15 2.61
C ASN A 21 0.82 5.10 3.71
N ILE A 22 0.82 3.81 3.32
CA ILE A 22 1.01 2.72 4.27
C ILE A 22 2.17 1.80 3.90
N ASP A 23 2.88 1.33 4.91
CA ASP A 23 3.90 0.29 4.81
C ASP A 23 4.02 -0.47 6.13
N TYR A 24 4.39 -1.75 6.08
CA TYR A 24 4.57 -2.56 7.29
C TYR A 24 5.86 -2.17 8.04
N SER A 25 6.82 -1.55 7.35
CA SER A 25 8.09 -1.10 7.90
C SER A 25 7.95 0.26 8.61
N ALA A 26 8.02 0.24 9.96
CA ALA A 26 8.06 1.46 10.77
C ALA A 26 9.19 2.41 10.34
N VAL A 27 10.38 1.86 10.09
CA VAL A 27 11.56 2.64 9.64
C VAL A 27 11.25 3.41 8.36
N CYS A 28 10.54 2.78 7.42
CA CYS A 28 10.19 3.41 6.16
C CYS A 28 9.17 4.53 6.36
N ILE A 29 8.12 4.27 7.16
CA ILE A 29 7.09 5.25 7.50
C ILE A 29 7.68 6.47 8.22
N GLU A 30 8.50 6.26 9.25
CA GLU A 30 9.16 7.34 9.99
C GLU A 30 10.06 8.18 9.08
N THR A 31 10.84 7.52 8.22
CA THR A 31 11.73 8.20 7.28
C THR A 31 10.95 9.08 6.30
N MET A 32 9.85 8.56 5.74
CA MET A 32 9.08 9.27 4.74
C MET A 32 8.20 10.37 5.36
N ALA A 33 7.64 10.14 6.55
CA ALA A 33 6.97 11.18 7.32
C ALA A 33 7.88 12.37 7.60
N ALA A 34 9.12 12.11 8.04
CA ALA A 34 10.10 13.17 8.27
C ALA A 34 10.51 13.89 6.97
N ARG A 35 10.69 13.14 5.87
CA ARG A 35 11.06 13.69 4.56
C ARG A 35 10.00 14.63 3.98
N HIS A 36 8.72 14.36 4.24
CA HIS A 36 7.58 15.07 3.66
C HIS A 36 6.75 15.81 4.72
N ALA A 37 7.39 16.25 5.82
CA ALA A 37 6.71 16.90 6.94
C ALA A 37 6.03 18.24 6.57
N ASP A 38 6.44 18.86 5.46
CA ASP A 38 5.89 20.09 4.90
C ASP A 38 4.77 19.86 3.86
N CYS A 39 4.30 18.61 3.71
CA CYS A 39 3.25 18.22 2.77
C CYS A 39 1.94 17.88 3.53
N PRO A 40 1.10 18.86 3.92
CA PRO A 40 -0.04 18.67 4.83
C PRO A 40 -1.18 17.77 4.31
N GLY A 41 -1.10 17.30 3.07
CA GLY A 41 -2.04 16.35 2.45
C GLY A 41 -1.54 14.90 2.39
N MET A 42 -0.34 14.63 2.94
CA MET A 42 0.28 13.31 2.94
C MET A 42 0.33 12.73 4.35
N GLU A 43 -0.45 11.67 4.57
CA GLU A 43 -0.40 10.87 5.79
C GLU A 43 0.53 9.67 5.62
N TRP A 44 1.16 9.24 6.70
CA TRP A 44 2.11 8.12 6.73
C TRP A 44 1.80 7.23 7.92
N LEU A 45 1.37 6.00 7.67
CA LEU A 45 0.88 5.09 8.71
C LEU A 45 1.57 3.73 8.59
N GLN A 46 2.06 3.20 9.70
CA GLN A 46 2.54 1.82 9.74
C GLN A 46 1.35 0.88 9.71
N MET A 47 1.26 0.04 8.68
CA MET A 47 0.14 -0.89 8.52
C MET A 47 0.53 -2.08 7.65
N ASP A 48 0.00 -3.26 8.00
CA ASP A 48 0.07 -4.45 7.17
C ASP A 48 -1.05 -4.41 6.13
N ALA A 49 -0.70 -4.51 4.84
CA ALA A 49 -1.68 -4.47 3.74
C ALA A 49 -2.68 -5.65 3.77
N ARG A 50 -2.45 -6.67 4.61
CA ARG A 50 -3.35 -7.80 4.85
C ARG A 50 -4.42 -7.53 5.91
N ASN A 51 -4.36 -6.38 6.56
CA ASN A 51 -5.27 -5.97 7.62
C ASN A 51 -5.35 -4.44 7.68
N LEU A 52 -6.21 -3.85 6.85
CA LEU A 52 -6.35 -2.41 6.75
C LEU A 52 -7.29 -1.89 7.85
N ALA A 53 -6.75 -1.05 8.75
CA ALA A 53 -7.49 -0.50 9.87
C ALA A 53 -8.26 0.78 9.49
N PHE A 54 -8.97 0.75 8.35
CA PHE A 54 -9.77 1.87 7.85
C PHE A 54 -11.25 1.47 7.75
N PRO A 55 -12.18 2.44 7.88
CA PRO A 55 -13.58 2.19 7.56
C PRO A 55 -13.77 1.74 6.11
N GLU A 56 -14.81 0.95 5.86
CA GLU A 56 -15.24 0.63 4.51
C GLU A 56 -15.55 1.92 3.73
N GLY A 57 -15.15 1.95 2.45
CA GLY A 57 -15.37 3.14 1.60
C GLY A 57 -14.55 4.38 1.97
N ALA A 58 -13.52 4.25 2.83
CA ALA A 58 -12.68 5.39 3.23
C ALA A 58 -11.82 5.99 2.09
N PHE A 59 -11.60 5.26 1.00
CA PHE A 59 -10.75 5.68 -0.12
C PHE A 59 -11.47 5.48 -1.45
N ASP A 60 -11.40 6.45 -2.36
CA ASP A 60 -11.92 6.31 -3.72
C ASP A 60 -11.02 5.45 -4.62
N VAL A 61 -9.70 5.47 -4.34
CA VAL A 61 -8.67 4.80 -5.13
C VAL A 61 -7.61 4.24 -4.19
N VAL A 62 -7.21 2.99 -4.42
CA VAL A 62 -6.06 2.36 -3.76
C VAL A 62 -5.02 2.04 -4.82
N LEU A 63 -3.76 2.42 -4.56
CA LEU A 63 -2.63 2.16 -5.44
C LEU A 63 -1.62 1.26 -4.73
N GLU A 64 -1.20 0.21 -5.42
CA GLU A 64 -0.05 -0.60 -5.02
C GLU A 64 0.95 -0.68 -6.18
N LYS A 65 2.24 -0.65 -5.87
CA LYS A 65 3.31 -0.77 -6.85
C LYS A 65 4.43 -1.61 -6.27
N GLY A 66 4.57 -2.86 -6.73
CA GLY A 66 5.62 -3.76 -6.27
C GLY A 66 5.30 -4.46 -4.95
N THR A 67 4.16 -4.16 -4.32
CA THR A 67 3.83 -4.74 -3.00
C THR A 67 3.38 -6.19 -3.17
N LEU A 68 2.51 -6.45 -4.15
CA LEU A 68 2.09 -7.82 -4.46
C LEU A 68 3.24 -8.65 -5.03
N ASP A 69 4.13 -8.05 -5.82
CA ASP A 69 5.34 -8.71 -6.32
C ASP A 69 6.23 -9.21 -5.17
N ALA A 70 6.41 -8.40 -4.12
CA ALA A 70 7.18 -8.79 -2.94
C ALA A 70 6.57 -10.00 -2.20
N MET A 71 5.26 -10.21 -2.30
CA MET A 71 4.56 -11.36 -1.72
C MET A 71 4.73 -12.64 -2.56
N MET A 72 5.17 -12.51 -3.81
CA MET A 72 5.35 -13.61 -4.76
C MET A 72 6.82 -14.03 -4.92
N VAL A 73 7.74 -13.50 -4.11
CA VAL A 73 9.20 -13.68 -4.27
C VAL A 73 9.67 -15.14 -4.24
N GLU A 74 8.93 -16.02 -3.56
CA GLU A 74 9.26 -17.45 -3.46
C GLU A 74 8.70 -18.29 -4.62
N GLU A 75 7.90 -17.71 -5.51
CA GLU A 75 7.35 -18.42 -6.66
C GLU A 75 8.45 -18.70 -7.69
N LYS A 76 8.49 -19.95 -8.16
CA LYS A 76 9.53 -20.44 -9.08
C LYS A 76 9.03 -20.64 -10.51
N ASP A 77 7.71 -20.70 -10.69
CA ASP A 77 7.06 -20.89 -11.97
C ASP A 77 6.07 -19.74 -12.21
N PRO A 78 6.29 -18.88 -13.21
CA PRO A 78 5.40 -17.74 -13.47
C PRO A 78 3.98 -18.16 -13.87
N TRP A 79 3.78 -19.42 -14.26
CA TRP A 79 2.47 -19.96 -14.67
C TRP A 79 1.76 -20.73 -13.55
N LYS A 80 2.41 -20.93 -12.40
CA LYS A 80 1.86 -21.68 -11.28
C LYS A 80 2.20 -21.02 -9.94
N VAL A 81 1.21 -20.33 -9.39
CA VAL A 81 1.28 -19.73 -8.05
C VAL A 81 0.98 -20.80 -7.00
N SER A 82 1.81 -20.89 -5.96
CA SER A 82 1.57 -21.79 -4.83
C SER A 82 0.29 -21.43 -4.06
N PRO A 83 -0.38 -22.41 -3.41
CA PRO A 83 -1.56 -22.12 -2.59
C PRO A 83 -1.31 -21.10 -1.47
N HIS A 84 -0.09 -21.10 -0.92
CA HIS A 84 0.31 -20.16 0.12
C HIS A 84 0.33 -18.72 -0.41
N THR A 85 1.06 -18.48 -1.49
CA THR A 85 1.16 -17.17 -2.14
C THR A 85 -0.20 -16.70 -2.66
N ALA A 86 -0.99 -17.59 -3.25
CA ALA A 86 -2.35 -17.27 -3.69
C ALA A 86 -3.23 -16.81 -2.51
N SER A 87 -3.14 -17.48 -1.35
CA SER A 87 -3.85 -17.07 -0.13
C SER A 87 -3.37 -15.70 0.37
N LEU A 88 -2.06 -15.45 0.33
CA LEU A 88 -1.45 -14.20 0.78
C LEU A 88 -1.90 -13.01 -0.06
N VAL A 89 -1.81 -13.12 -1.39
CA VAL A 89 -2.28 -12.11 -2.34
C VAL A 89 -3.79 -11.91 -2.21
N HIS A 90 -4.55 -13.00 -2.10
CA HIS A 90 -6.00 -12.93 -1.94
C HIS A 90 -6.42 -12.20 -0.65
N GLN A 91 -5.65 -12.36 0.44
CA GLN A 91 -5.91 -11.64 1.69
C GLN A 91 -5.79 -10.11 1.49
N VAL A 92 -4.74 -9.65 0.81
CA VAL A 92 -4.57 -8.22 0.51
C VAL A 92 -5.67 -7.70 -0.41
N LEU A 93 -6.00 -8.46 -1.46
CA LEU A 93 -7.05 -8.07 -2.40
C LEU A 93 -8.43 -7.97 -1.72
N LYS A 94 -8.72 -8.82 -0.72
CA LYS A 94 -9.95 -8.73 0.06
C LYS A 94 -10.10 -7.41 0.80
N GLU A 95 -9.02 -6.87 1.35
CA GLU A 95 -9.05 -5.59 2.06
C GLU A 95 -9.43 -4.39 1.17
N VAL A 96 -9.28 -4.52 -0.16
CA VAL A 96 -9.60 -3.45 -1.12
C VAL A 96 -10.83 -3.72 -1.98
N MET A 97 -11.32 -4.97 -2.06
CA MET A 97 -12.39 -5.38 -2.98
C MET A 97 -13.81 -5.21 -2.44
N PHE A 98 -14.03 -4.98 -1.14
CA PHE A 98 -15.38 -4.79 -0.57
C PHE A 98 -15.85 -3.33 -0.59
N GLN A 99 -15.70 -2.64 -1.72
CA GLN A 99 -16.14 -1.24 -1.85
C GLN A 99 -17.42 -1.04 -2.67
N ARG A 100 -18.28 -2.06 -2.82
CA ARG A 100 -19.58 -1.86 -3.45
C ARG A 100 -20.69 -2.63 -2.73
N CYS A 101 -21.72 -1.87 -2.37
CA CYS A 101 -23.06 -2.30 -1.99
C CYS A 101 -23.61 -3.44 -2.85
#